data_AF-A0A923VJZ9-F1
#
_entry.id   AF-A0A923VJZ9-F1
#
_cell.length_a   1.000
_cell.length_b   1.000
_cell.length_c   1.000
_cell.angle_alpha   90.00
_cell.angle_beta   90.00
_cell.angle_gamma   90.00
#
_symmetry.space_group_name_H-M   'P 1'
#
loop_
_entity.id
_entity.type
_entity.pdbx_description
1 polymer ?
#
loop_
_entity_poly.entity_id
_entity_poly.type
_entity_poly.pdbx_seq_one_letter_code
_entity_poly.pdbx_strand_id
1 'polypeptide(L)'
;MIRLSYDTSLKHLVRLGLYDAIPIVLFKTIPSSNLHRWRNEQANKYSGCELNELAGEKLKLLRQFAKHKKAQAIFVSYLKLLSTFRRIAGGAAEIKKLLFTYREQVCDVVQRVSGSIDLKKAGRFLGISSSTLYNWMLEAKVKCSFSYFQFCSRARPNQLTKTEVTTIKTLLEDERFRHWPVSSVAHYAANNNLVNASVNTFYKYVKLLGFKRKKFSKPKHPVGIRASACHQFWHADITIFKLNKVKYYIYFLVDNFSRGIIGYRISKKQSGITVREMLSEAIQKHEPLNACLIVDGGSENNNQNVDSLLFQQPDTIKRLIAKKDIAFSNSMVEAVNKIIKNDYLYALNITSEKQLTESLEFAVNDYNNIRPHDSIGGNTPFQVLSNNLTDKEALKLQRAKARTERITANRKNNCRKCS
;
A
#
# COMPACT_ATOMS: atom_id res chain seq x y z
N MET A 1 47.00 41.79 -41.07
CA MET A 1 46.92 42.43 -39.73
C MET A 1 45.44 42.49 -39.34
N ILE A 2 45.00 41.72 -38.34
CA ILE A 2 43.57 41.65 -37.96
C ILE A 2 43.21 42.97 -37.25
N ARG A 3 42.30 43.75 -37.81
CA ARG A 3 41.73 44.93 -37.12
C ARG A 3 40.86 44.43 -35.97
N LEU A 4 41.38 44.52 -34.75
CA LEU A 4 40.59 44.30 -33.55
C LEU A 4 39.56 45.43 -33.44
N SER A 5 38.29 45.06 -33.37
CA SER A 5 37.18 46.01 -33.20
C SER A 5 36.59 45.86 -31.80
N TYR A 6 36.19 46.99 -31.21
CA TYR A 6 35.52 46.98 -29.91
C TYR A 6 34.16 46.28 -30.01
N ASP A 7 33.87 45.48 -28.98
CA ASP A 7 32.61 44.74 -28.84
C ASP A 7 31.39 45.66 -28.90
N THR A 8 30.32 45.18 -29.53
CA THR A 8 29.06 45.94 -29.69
C THR A 8 28.41 46.27 -28.34
N SER A 9 28.58 45.42 -27.33
CA SER A 9 28.10 45.62 -25.96
C SER A 9 28.77 46.83 -25.31
N LEU A 10 30.08 47.02 -25.53
CA LEU A 10 30.82 48.17 -25.00
C LEU A 10 30.31 49.48 -25.61
N LYS A 11 30.07 49.49 -26.93
CA LYS A 11 29.50 50.64 -27.63
C LYS A 11 28.10 50.97 -27.12
N HIS A 12 27.29 49.96 -26.84
CA HIS A 12 25.96 50.11 -26.25
C HIS A 12 25.99 50.68 -24.83
N LEU A 13 26.91 50.22 -23.97
CA LEU A 13 27.07 50.76 -22.62
C LEU A 13 27.44 52.25 -22.65
N VAL A 14 28.33 52.65 -23.56
CA VAL A 14 28.73 54.07 -23.75
C VAL A 14 27.56 54.91 -24.26
N ARG A 15 26.78 54.39 -25.22
CA ARG A 15 25.58 55.04 -25.77
C ARG A 15 24.50 55.27 -24.71
N LEU A 16 24.27 54.28 -23.84
CA LEU A 16 23.29 54.35 -22.75
C LEU A 16 23.78 55.16 -21.53
N GLY A 17 24.99 55.73 -21.58
CA GLY A 17 25.58 56.49 -20.47
C GLY A 17 25.95 55.65 -19.25
N LEU A 18 26.07 54.31 -19.41
CA LEU A 18 26.30 53.36 -18.31
C LEU A 18 27.79 53.11 -18.09
N TYR A 19 28.54 54.17 -17.82
CA TYR A 19 30.00 54.11 -17.65
C TYR A 19 30.43 53.23 -16.48
N ASP A 20 29.65 53.19 -15.40
CA ASP A 20 29.91 52.39 -14.20
C ASP A 20 29.95 50.87 -14.46
N ALA A 21 29.35 50.42 -15.57
CA ALA A 21 29.34 49.02 -15.96
C ALA A 21 30.57 48.60 -16.78
N ILE A 22 31.43 49.55 -17.16
CA ILE A 22 32.66 49.30 -17.92
C ILE A 22 33.82 49.22 -16.93
N PRO A 23 34.64 48.14 -16.94
CA PRO A 23 35.83 48.07 -16.12
C PRO A 23 36.73 49.30 -16.32
N ILE A 24 37.16 49.93 -15.22
CA ILE A 24 37.91 51.20 -15.24
C ILE A 24 39.16 51.13 -16.12
N VAL A 25 39.85 49.98 -16.10
CA VAL A 25 41.06 49.73 -16.91
C VAL A 25 40.73 49.77 -18.41
N LEU A 26 39.60 49.16 -18.81
CA LEU A 26 39.15 49.15 -20.20
C LEU A 26 38.62 50.52 -20.62
N PHE A 27 37.91 51.24 -19.75
CA PHE A 27 37.37 52.55 -20.08
C PHE A 27 38.48 53.57 -20.39
N LYS A 28 39.59 53.53 -19.64
CA LYS A 28 40.75 54.41 -19.84
C LYS A 28 41.50 54.17 -21.16
N THR A 29 41.42 52.96 -21.74
CA THR A 29 42.11 52.63 -22.99
C THR A 29 41.30 53.00 -24.24
N ILE A 30 40.06 53.47 -24.10
CA ILE A 30 39.21 53.86 -25.23
C ILE A 30 39.50 55.32 -25.60
N PRO A 31 39.86 55.62 -26.86
CA PRO A 31 40.05 56.99 -27.32
C PRO A 31 38.77 57.84 -27.15
N SER A 32 38.93 59.10 -26.73
CA SER A 32 37.83 60.06 -26.55
C SER A 32 36.97 60.24 -27.81
N SER A 33 37.59 60.17 -28.99
CA SER A 33 36.91 60.22 -30.29
C SER A 33 35.96 59.05 -30.52
N ASN A 34 36.32 57.84 -30.07
CA ASN A 34 35.43 56.68 -30.12
C ASN A 34 34.28 56.80 -29.14
N LEU A 35 34.53 57.30 -27.92
CA LEU A 35 33.49 57.54 -26.93
C LEU A 35 32.46 58.57 -27.42
N HIS A 36 32.92 59.67 -28.00
CA HIS A 36 32.06 60.69 -28.58
C HIS A 36 31.22 60.13 -29.73
N ARG A 37 31.86 59.37 -30.65
CA ARG A 37 31.16 58.73 -31.77
C ARG A 37 30.06 57.78 -31.30
N TRP A 38 30.38 56.86 -30.38
CA TRP A 38 29.40 55.87 -29.90
C TRP A 38 28.27 56.49 -29.07
N ARG A 39 28.54 57.59 -28.36
CA ARG A 39 27.51 58.36 -27.64
C ARG A 39 26.44 58.91 -28.58
N ASN A 40 26.82 59.31 -29.79
CA ASN A 40 25.95 59.97 -30.76
C ASN A 40 25.44 59.03 -31.88
N GLU A 41 25.69 57.72 -31.78
CA GLU A 41 25.19 56.73 -32.74
C GLU A 41 23.70 56.43 -32.54
N GLN A 42 22.91 56.46 -33.62
CA GLN A 42 21.49 56.12 -33.57
C GLN A 42 21.25 54.64 -33.21
N ALA A 43 20.15 54.37 -32.50
CA ALA A 43 19.82 53.04 -32.00
C ALA A 43 19.61 52.00 -33.12
N ASN A 44 18.97 52.43 -34.21
CA ASN A 44 18.67 51.68 -35.43
C ASN A 44 19.91 51.21 -36.23
N LYS A 45 21.12 51.65 -35.86
CA LYS A 45 22.38 51.22 -36.48
C LYS A 45 22.69 49.74 -36.26
N TYR A 46 22.09 49.12 -35.24
CA TYR A 46 22.34 47.73 -34.84
C TYR A 46 21.05 46.91 -34.90
N SER A 47 21.06 45.83 -35.67
CA SER A 47 19.93 44.88 -35.73
C SER A 47 19.76 44.14 -34.40
N GLY A 48 18.54 44.06 -33.88
CA GLY A 48 18.22 43.44 -32.58
C GLY A 48 18.43 44.36 -31.37
N CYS A 49 18.44 45.69 -31.57
CA CYS A 49 18.62 46.66 -30.49
C CYS A 49 17.51 46.62 -29.43
N GLU A 50 16.32 46.11 -29.76
CA GLU A 50 15.15 45.98 -28.88
C GLU A 50 15.40 44.99 -27.72
N LEU A 51 16.32 44.02 -27.89
CA LEU A 51 16.73 43.11 -26.82
C LEU A 51 17.33 43.86 -25.61
N ASN A 52 17.94 45.01 -25.85
CA ASN A 52 18.53 45.84 -24.79
C ASN A 52 17.46 46.60 -23.99
N GLU A 53 16.32 46.94 -24.61
CA GLU A 53 15.18 47.57 -23.93
C GLU A 53 14.46 46.56 -23.03
N LEU A 54 14.23 45.34 -23.53
CA LEU A 54 13.70 44.20 -22.75
C LEU A 54 14.59 43.83 -21.55
N ALA A 55 15.92 43.98 -21.69
CA ALA A 55 16.86 43.81 -20.60
C ALA A 55 16.81 44.99 -19.61
N GLY A 56 16.54 46.21 -20.09
CA GLY A 56 16.59 47.46 -19.35
C GLY A 56 15.62 47.55 -18.18
N GLU A 57 14.35 47.14 -18.33
CA GLU A 57 13.38 47.19 -17.23
C GLU A 57 13.75 46.25 -16.07
N LYS A 58 14.15 45.01 -16.41
CA LYS A 58 14.62 44.03 -15.42
C LYS A 58 15.93 44.49 -14.76
N LEU A 59 16.85 45.07 -15.53
CA LEU A 59 18.09 45.67 -15.00
C LEU A 59 17.81 46.87 -14.09
N LYS A 60 16.80 47.70 -14.40
CA LYS A 60 16.41 48.85 -13.60
C LYS A 60 15.85 48.41 -12.24
N LEU A 61 14.97 47.40 -12.23
CA LEU A 61 14.46 46.79 -11.01
C LEU A 61 15.59 46.18 -10.17
N LEU A 62 16.49 45.41 -10.80
CA LEU A 62 17.66 44.81 -10.13
C LEU A 62 18.60 45.88 -9.57
N ARG A 63 18.82 46.99 -10.28
CA ARG A 63 19.60 48.12 -9.80
C ARG A 63 18.94 48.85 -8.64
N GLN A 64 17.63 49.06 -8.69
CA GLN A 64 16.88 49.65 -7.57
C GLN A 64 16.98 48.74 -6.33
N PHE A 65 16.76 47.43 -6.49
CA PHE A 65 16.94 46.47 -5.40
C PHE A 65 18.38 46.42 -4.88
N ALA A 66 19.38 46.47 -5.77
CA ALA A 66 20.81 46.50 -5.45
C ALA A 66 21.22 47.77 -4.67
N LYS A 67 20.54 48.90 -4.89
CA LYS A 67 20.77 50.17 -4.17
C LYS A 67 20.12 50.19 -2.78
N HIS A 68 19.03 49.46 -2.56
CA HIS A 68 18.32 49.44 -1.27
C HIS A 68 18.85 48.35 -0.32
N LYS A 69 19.89 48.66 0.45
CA LYS A 69 20.49 47.75 1.47
C LYS A 69 19.46 47.18 2.45
N LYS A 70 18.47 47.97 2.87
CA LYS A 70 17.39 47.53 3.78
C LYS A 70 16.49 46.47 3.14
N ALA A 71 16.15 46.62 1.86
CA ALA A 71 15.33 45.65 1.14
C ALA A 71 16.07 44.32 0.94
N GLN A 72 17.37 44.36 0.66
CA GLN A 72 18.22 43.16 0.61
C GLN A 72 18.30 42.46 1.96
N ALA A 73 18.54 43.21 3.03
CA ALA A 73 18.60 42.65 4.38
C ALA A 73 17.26 42.01 4.78
N ILE A 74 16.13 42.65 4.47
CA ILE A 74 14.79 42.09 4.70
C ILE A 74 14.58 40.82 3.88
N PHE A 75 14.96 40.81 2.61
CA PHE A 75 14.80 39.64 1.73
C PHE A 75 15.67 38.47 2.19
N VAL A 76 16.94 38.71 2.54
CA VAL A 76 17.85 37.69 3.09
C VAL A 76 17.33 37.16 4.42
N SER A 77 16.86 38.03 5.32
CA SER A 77 16.25 37.63 6.59
C SER A 77 14.98 36.82 6.37
N TYR A 78 14.13 37.20 5.42
CA TYR A 78 12.95 36.44 5.03
C TYR A 78 13.31 35.05 4.49
N LEU A 79 14.33 34.95 3.63
CA LEU A 79 14.83 33.66 3.14
C LEU A 79 15.42 32.80 4.27
N LYS A 80 16.10 33.40 5.26
CA LYS A 80 16.61 32.71 6.46
C LYS A 80 15.49 32.21 7.37
N LEU A 81 14.44 33.02 7.57
CA LEU A 81 13.25 32.62 8.33
C LEU A 81 12.54 31.45 7.61
N LEU A 82 12.37 31.56 6.29
CA LEU A 82 11.80 30.50 5.46
C LEU A 82 12.63 29.21 5.48
N SER A 83 13.96 29.30 5.40
CA SER A 83 14.81 28.12 5.43
C SER A 83 14.81 27.45 6.81
N THR A 84 14.74 28.25 7.89
CA THR A 84 14.60 27.75 9.26
C THR A 84 13.26 27.07 9.47
N PHE A 85 12.17 27.71 9.03
CA PHE A 85 10.84 27.11 9.02
C PHE A 85 10.83 25.81 8.23
N ARG A 86 11.45 25.77 7.03
CA ARG A 86 11.56 24.54 6.23
C ARG A 86 12.38 23.45 6.92
N ARG A 87 13.44 23.78 7.66
CA ARG A 87 14.26 22.80 8.39
C ARG A 87 13.47 22.17 9.53
N ILE A 88 12.69 22.98 10.25
CA ILE A 88 11.79 22.51 11.31
C ILE A 88 10.62 21.72 10.68
N ALA A 89 10.07 22.23 9.58
CA ALA A 89 8.86 21.70 8.97
C ALA A 89 9.08 20.45 8.10
N GLY A 90 10.24 20.34 7.46
CA GLY A 90 10.56 19.31 6.47
C GLY A 90 10.73 17.90 7.05
N GLY A 91 10.79 17.75 8.38
CA GLY A 91 10.97 16.47 9.06
C GLY A 91 9.71 15.90 9.75
N ALA A 92 8.70 16.71 10.06
CA ALA A 92 7.60 16.28 10.92
C ALA A 92 6.50 15.56 10.12
N ALA A 93 6.23 14.30 10.44
CA ALA A 93 5.08 13.57 9.92
C ALA A 93 3.76 14.30 10.24
N GLU A 94 3.74 15.07 11.32
CA GLU A 94 2.65 15.95 11.76
C GLU A 94 2.33 17.05 10.74
N ILE A 95 3.34 17.67 10.13
CA ILE A 95 3.12 18.78 9.18
C ILE A 95 2.53 18.27 7.87
N LYS A 96 2.96 17.09 7.40
CA LYS A 96 2.32 16.43 6.26
C LYS A 96 0.85 16.10 6.52
N LYS A 97 0.50 15.70 7.76
CA LYS A 97 -0.90 15.50 8.17
C LYS A 97 -1.68 16.81 8.15
N LEU A 98 -1.13 17.89 8.73
CA LEU A 98 -1.77 19.21 8.74
C LEU A 98 -2.00 19.75 7.32
N LEU A 99 -1.00 19.67 6.45
CA LEU A 99 -1.12 20.08 5.05
C LEU A 99 -2.21 19.28 4.31
N PHE A 100 -2.37 17.99 4.61
CA PHE A 100 -3.45 17.18 4.04
C PHE A 100 -4.84 17.57 4.58
N THR A 101 -4.93 17.90 5.87
CA THR A 101 -6.17 18.40 6.50
C THR A 101 -6.63 19.71 5.84
N TYR A 102 -5.71 20.65 5.64
CA TYR A 102 -5.99 21.97 5.06
C TYR A 102 -5.69 22.06 3.55
N ARG A 103 -5.73 20.94 2.84
CA ARG A 103 -5.31 20.84 1.42
C ARG A 103 -6.04 21.79 0.47
N GLU A 104 -7.29 22.14 0.75
CA GLU A 104 -8.06 23.08 -0.08
C GLU A 104 -7.46 24.49 -0.02
N GLN A 105 -7.16 24.98 1.19
CA GLN A 105 -6.47 26.27 1.38
C GLN A 105 -5.08 26.28 0.72
N VAL A 106 -4.36 25.17 0.81
CA VAL A 106 -3.07 25.00 0.13
C VAL A 106 -3.23 25.13 -1.39
N CYS A 107 -4.25 24.50 -1.97
CA CYS A 107 -4.53 24.58 -3.41
C CYS A 107 -4.88 26.01 -3.85
N ASP A 108 -5.69 26.72 -3.06
CA ASP A 108 -6.07 28.11 -3.34
C ASP A 108 -4.84 29.03 -3.38
N VAL A 109 -3.96 28.92 -2.39
CA VAL A 109 -2.73 29.73 -2.33
C VAL A 109 -1.82 29.40 -3.51
N VAL A 110 -1.61 28.12 -3.81
CA VAL A 110 -0.77 27.67 -4.94
C VAL A 110 -1.34 28.17 -6.27
N GLN A 111 -2.65 28.21 -6.42
CA GLN A 111 -3.30 28.75 -7.62
C GLN A 111 -3.14 30.27 -7.73
N ARG A 112 -3.17 31.02 -6.63
CA ARG A 112 -2.92 32.48 -6.66
C ARG A 112 -1.49 32.82 -7.06
N VAL A 113 -0.51 32.01 -6.64
CA VAL A 113 0.92 32.25 -6.93
C VAL A 113 1.41 31.62 -8.23
N SER A 114 0.54 30.92 -8.98
CA SER A 114 0.95 30.14 -10.16
C SER A 114 1.54 30.98 -11.29
N GLY A 115 1.20 32.28 -11.35
CA GLY A 115 1.79 33.22 -12.31
C GLY A 115 3.26 33.57 -12.02
N SER A 116 3.73 33.36 -10.79
CA SER A 116 5.11 33.66 -10.38
C SER A 116 5.91 32.41 -10.02
N ILE A 117 5.26 31.37 -9.50
CA ILE A 117 5.90 30.14 -9.02
C ILE A 117 5.20 28.95 -9.69
N ASP A 118 5.96 28.19 -10.48
CA ASP A 118 5.46 26.95 -11.07
C ASP A 118 5.13 25.89 -10.01
N LEU A 119 4.26 24.95 -10.36
CA LEU A 119 3.77 23.90 -9.45
C LEU A 119 4.91 23.06 -8.82
N LYS A 120 6.01 22.85 -9.55
CA LYS A 120 7.16 22.07 -9.05
C LYS A 120 7.92 22.83 -7.96
N LYS A 121 8.07 24.15 -8.10
CA LYS A 121 8.68 25.02 -7.09
C LYS A 121 7.78 25.17 -5.86
N ALA A 122 6.47 25.34 -6.07
CA ALA A 122 5.49 25.37 -4.98
C ALA A 122 5.47 24.05 -4.18
N GLY A 123 5.51 22.89 -4.85
CA GLY A 123 5.61 21.59 -4.18
C GLY A 123 6.89 21.44 -3.36
N ARG A 124 8.05 21.81 -3.94
CA ARG A 124 9.34 21.82 -3.24
C ARG A 124 9.33 22.73 -2.00
N PHE A 125 8.65 23.86 -2.08
CA PHE A 125 8.49 24.78 -0.95
C PHE A 125 7.69 24.15 0.19
N LEU A 126 6.57 23.50 -0.12
CA LEU A 126 5.68 22.87 0.86
C LEU A 126 6.18 21.50 1.37
N GLY A 127 7.26 20.96 0.81
CA GLY A 127 7.72 19.59 1.11
C GLY A 127 6.75 18.51 0.59
N ILE A 128 5.97 18.84 -0.44
CA ILE A 128 4.97 17.98 -1.07
C ILE A 128 5.40 17.66 -2.51
N SER A 129 5.23 16.42 -2.96
CA SER A 129 5.52 16.08 -4.36
C SER A 129 4.61 16.87 -5.32
N SER A 130 5.15 17.29 -6.47
CA SER A 130 4.34 17.98 -7.50
C SER A 130 3.11 17.17 -7.90
N SER A 131 3.22 15.85 -7.91
CA SER A 131 2.12 14.92 -8.20
C SER A 131 1.03 14.95 -7.13
N THR A 132 1.39 15.00 -5.85
CA THR A 132 0.42 15.12 -4.74
C THR A 132 -0.30 16.47 -4.79
N LEU A 133 0.42 17.56 -5.04
CA LEU A 133 -0.15 18.89 -5.12
C LEU A 133 -1.11 19.02 -6.32
N TYR A 134 -0.70 18.52 -7.49
CA TYR A 134 -1.56 18.41 -8.67
C TYR A 134 -2.84 17.61 -8.37
N ASN A 135 -2.69 16.50 -7.66
CA ASN A 135 -3.80 15.65 -7.26
C ASN A 135 -4.80 16.37 -6.34
N TRP A 136 -4.33 17.14 -5.37
CA TRP A 136 -5.21 17.93 -4.50
C TRP A 136 -5.94 19.03 -5.28
N MET A 137 -5.26 19.69 -6.21
CA MET A 137 -5.89 20.72 -7.06
C MET A 137 -6.99 20.14 -7.96
N LEU A 138 -6.77 18.95 -8.52
CA LEU A 138 -7.80 18.25 -9.29
C LEU A 138 -9.00 17.86 -8.43
N GLU A 139 -8.77 17.41 -7.20
CA GLU A 139 -9.83 17.02 -6.25
C GLU A 139 -10.67 18.22 -5.79
N ALA A 140 -10.05 19.39 -5.61
CA ALA A 140 -10.74 20.62 -5.26
C ALA A 140 -11.61 21.16 -6.41
N LYS A 141 -11.12 21.08 -7.66
CA LYS A 141 -11.80 21.66 -8.83
C LYS A 141 -12.89 20.78 -9.42
N VAL A 142 -12.72 19.46 -9.38
CA VAL A 142 -13.54 18.53 -10.19
C VAL A 142 -14.14 17.44 -9.33
N LYS A 143 -15.45 17.58 -9.05
CA LYS A 143 -16.27 16.52 -8.44
C LYS A 143 -16.99 15.73 -9.54
N CYS A 144 -16.70 14.44 -9.64
CA CYS A 144 -17.14 13.58 -10.74
C CYS A 144 -18.14 12.50 -10.28
N SER A 145 -19.40 12.60 -10.72
CA SER A 145 -20.49 11.70 -10.31
C SER A 145 -20.29 10.23 -10.69
N PHE A 146 -19.46 9.95 -11.71
CA PHE A 146 -19.14 8.60 -12.20
C PHE A 146 -18.11 7.87 -11.35
N SER A 147 -17.38 8.59 -10.48
CA SER A 147 -16.47 8.00 -9.50
C SER A 147 -17.16 7.91 -8.15
N TYR A 148 -16.98 6.77 -7.47
CA TYR A 148 -17.56 6.58 -6.13
C TYR A 148 -17.13 7.68 -5.15
N PHE A 149 -15.86 8.09 -5.19
CA PHE A 149 -15.28 9.12 -4.32
C PHE A 149 -15.30 10.53 -4.94
N GLN A 150 -16.09 10.73 -6.00
CA GLN A 150 -16.21 12.00 -6.70
C GLN A 150 -14.89 12.51 -7.31
N PHE A 151 -13.91 11.65 -7.56
CA PHE A 151 -12.66 12.02 -8.24
C PHE A 151 -12.80 11.91 -9.76
N CYS A 152 -12.13 12.78 -10.51
CA CYS A 152 -12.16 12.73 -11.98
C CYS A 152 -11.64 11.39 -12.55
N SER A 153 -12.54 10.58 -13.11
CA SER A 153 -12.21 9.29 -13.71
C SER A 153 -11.42 9.42 -15.02
N ARG A 154 -11.59 10.50 -15.79
CA ARG A 154 -10.82 10.76 -17.03
C ARG A 154 -9.35 11.04 -16.74
N ALA A 155 -9.09 11.88 -15.75
CA ALA A 155 -7.73 12.21 -15.30
C ALA A 155 -7.07 11.02 -14.58
N ARG A 156 -7.86 10.16 -13.92
CA ARG A 156 -7.38 8.98 -13.20
C ARG A 156 -8.10 7.71 -13.67
N PRO A 157 -7.83 7.22 -14.90
CA PRO A 157 -8.63 6.15 -15.51
C PRO A 157 -8.39 4.76 -14.91
N ASN A 158 -7.36 4.57 -14.08
CA ASN A 158 -7.11 3.31 -13.36
C ASN A 158 -7.96 3.14 -12.08
N GLN A 159 -8.84 4.09 -11.77
CA GLN A 159 -9.77 3.95 -10.63
C GLN A 159 -10.75 2.81 -10.87
N LEU A 160 -11.19 2.15 -9.79
CA LEU A 160 -12.29 1.19 -9.88
C LEU A 160 -13.55 1.96 -10.26
N THR A 161 -14.39 1.33 -11.08
CA THR A 161 -15.67 1.92 -11.47
C THR A 161 -16.61 1.98 -10.27
N LYS A 162 -17.65 2.81 -10.35
CA LYS A 162 -18.68 2.87 -9.31
C LYS A 162 -19.32 1.50 -9.05
N THR A 163 -19.52 0.70 -10.10
CA THR A 163 -20.06 -0.67 -9.99
C THR A 163 -19.14 -1.57 -9.20
N GLU A 164 -17.85 -1.62 -9.52
CA GLU A 164 -16.87 -2.43 -8.78
C GLU A 164 -16.77 -2.02 -7.32
N VAL A 165 -16.77 -0.71 -7.02
CA VAL A 165 -16.73 -0.24 -5.63
C VAL A 165 -18.00 -0.62 -4.87
N THR A 166 -19.15 -0.60 -5.53
CA THR A 166 -20.43 -1.04 -4.95
C THR A 166 -20.39 -2.55 -4.69
N THR A 167 -19.88 -3.35 -5.62
CA THR A 167 -19.69 -4.80 -5.42
C THR A 167 -18.77 -5.09 -4.23
N ILE A 168 -17.64 -4.36 -4.09
CA ILE A 168 -16.78 -4.47 -2.91
C ILE A 168 -17.57 -4.17 -1.63
N LYS A 169 -18.37 -3.11 -1.62
CA LYS A 169 -19.18 -2.72 -0.47
C LYS A 169 -20.18 -3.83 -0.11
N THR A 170 -20.93 -4.33 -1.07
CA THR A 170 -21.91 -5.42 -0.87
C THR A 170 -21.24 -6.67 -0.30
N LEU A 171 -20.07 -7.08 -0.83
CA LEU A 171 -19.31 -8.22 -0.31
C LEU A 171 -18.78 -8.01 1.12
N LEU A 172 -18.51 -6.77 1.53
CA LEU A 172 -18.04 -6.49 2.88
C LEU A 172 -19.18 -6.44 3.91
N GLU A 173 -20.39 -6.08 3.47
CA GLU A 173 -21.61 -6.00 4.29
C GLU A 173 -22.30 -7.36 4.45
N ASP A 174 -22.11 -8.27 3.49
CA ASP A 174 -22.66 -9.63 3.53
C ASP A 174 -22.21 -10.40 4.79
N GLU A 175 -23.18 -10.95 5.51
CA GLU A 175 -22.95 -11.67 6.77
C GLU A 175 -22.08 -12.92 6.56
N ARG A 176 -22.17 -13.57 5.40
CA ARG A 176 -21.39 -14.77 5.06
C ARG A 176 -19.89 -14.51 5.14
N PHE A 177 -19.45 -13.31 4.78
CA PHE A 177 -18.05 -12.92 4.75
C PHE A 177 -17.61 -12.15 6.00
N ARG A 178 -18.47 -12.00 7.01
CA ARG A 178 -18.19 -11.22 8.23
C ARG A 178 -16.95 -11.73 8.96
N HIS A 179 -16.76 -13.05 8.99
CA HIS A 179 -15.66 -13.74 9.67
C HIS A 179 -14.34 -13.72 8.88
N TRP A 180 -14.37 -13.32 7.61
CA TRP A 180 -13.19 -13.42 6.76
C TRP A 180 -12.23 -12.22 6.96
N PRO A 181 -10.93 -12.37 6.67
CA PRO A 181 -10.08 -11.22 6.46
C PRO A 181 -10.39 -10.60 5.09
N VAL A 182 -10.09 -9.30 4.94
CA VAL A 182 -10.31 -8.57 3.68
C VAL A 182 -9.59 -9.23 2.49
N SER A 183 -8.41 -9.82 2.73
CA SER A 183 -7.69 -10.57 1.69
C SER A 183 -8.46 -11.77 1.16
N SER A 184 -9.14 -12.53 2.03
CA SER A 184 -9.97 -13.67 1.60
C SER A 184 -11.16 -13.21 0.77
N VAL A 185 -11.82 -12.11 1.16
CA VAL A 185 -12.90 -11.50 0.37
C VAL A 185 -12.39 -11.04 -1.00
N ALA A 186 -11.19 -10.45 -1.06
CA ALA A 186 -10.59 -10.01 -2.31
C ALA A 186 -10.26 -11.19 -3.26
N HIS A 187 -9.73 -12.29 -2.72
CA HIS A 187 -9.49 -13.50 -3.51
C HIS A 187 -10.80 -14.14 -3.97
N TYR A 188 -11.81 -14.21 -3.11
CA TYR A 188 -13.13 -14.69 -3.48
C TYR A 188 -13.75 -13.86 -4.61
N ALA A 189 -13.64 -12.52 -4.53
CA ALA A 189 -14.12 -11.64 -5.59
C ALA A 189 -13.39 -11.85 -6.92
N ALA A 190 -12.09 -12.17 -6.90
CA ALA A 190 -11.33 -12.47 -8.10
C ALA A 190 -11.67 -13.86 -8.67
N ASN A 191 -11.70 -14.89 -7.82
CA ASN A 191 -11.99 -16.27 -8.23
C ASN A 191 -13.41 -16.42 -8.83
N ASN A 192 -14.36 -15.60 -8.37
CA ASN A 192 -15.73 -15.56 -8.89
C ASN A 192 -15.94 -14.47 -9.96
N ASN A 193 -14.87 -13.86 -10.48
CA ASN A 193 -14.91 -12.83 -11.52
C ASN A 193 -15.81 -11.61 -11.19
N LEU A 194 -15.99 -11.30 -9.90
CA LEU A 194 -16.81 -10.18 -9.42
C LEU A 194 -16.05 -8.86 -9.49
N VAL A 195 -14.80 -8.86 -9.01
CA VAL A 195 -13.90 -7.68 -9.04
C VAL A 195 -12.45 -8.12 -9.23
N ASN A 196 -11.91 -7.88 -10.41
CA ASN A 196 -10.55 -8.29 -10.76
C ASN A 196 -9.51 -7.21 -10.45
N ALA A 197 -9.24 -7.00 -9.16
CA ALA A 197 -8.23 -6.06 -8.67
C ALA A 197 -7.17 -6.76 -7.82
N SER A 198 -6.03 -6.10 -7.60
CA SER A 198 -5.04 -6.60 -6.64
C SER A 198 -5.56 -6.48 -5.21
N VAL A 199 -5.12 -7.38 -4.33
CA VAL A 199 -5.47 -7.35 -2.89
C VAL A 199 -5.14 -5.98 -2.26
N ASN A 200 -4.02 -5.36 -2.65
CA ASN A 200 -3.65 -4.02 -2.20
C ASN A 200 -4.64 -2.93 -2.66
N THR A 201 -5.16 -3.05 -3.89
CA THR A 201 -6.22 -2.16 -4.38
C THR A 201 -7.48 -2.37 -3.57
N PHE A 202 -7.85 -3.62 -3.30
CA PHE A 202 -9.00 -3.95 -2.45
C PHE A 202 -8.88 -3.30 -1.07
N TYR A 203 -7.75 -3.48 -0.37
CA TYR A 203 -7.48 -2.83 0.93
C TYR A 203 -7.56 -1.30 0.86
N LYS A 204 -7.06 -0.67 -0.22
CA LYS A 204 -7.17 0.77 -0.42
C LYS A 204 -8.64 1.21 -0.45
N TYR A 205 -9.49 0.53 -1.19
CA TYR A 205 -10.91 0.88 -1.31
C TYR A 205 -11.70 0.56 -0.04
N VAL A 206 -11.43 -0.56 0.63
CA VAL A 206 -12.00 -0.88 1.95
C VAL A 206 -11.73 0.24 2.95
N LYS A 207 -10.49 0.76 3.00
CA LYS A 207 -10.12 1.89 3.86
C LYS A 207 -10.88 3.16 3.50
N LEU A 208 -11.03 3.46 2.21
CA LEU A 208 -11.77 4.64 1.74
C LEU A 208 -13.27 4.54 2.00
N LEU A 209 -13.83 3.34 2.00
CA LEU A 209 -15.23 3.05 2.36
C LEU A 209 -15.48 3.12 3.88
N GLY A 210 -14.43 3.23 4.70
CA GLY A 210 -14.54 3.32 6.15
C GLY A 210 -14.69 1.98 6.87
N PHE A 211 -14.63 0.84 6.16
CA PHE A 211 -14.67 -0.47 6.78
C PHE A 211 -13.40 -0.73 7.60
N LYS A 212 -13.60 -1.12 8.86
CA LYS A 212 -12.53 -1.52 9.78
C LYS A 212 -12.73 -2.98 10.16
N ARG A 213 -11.99 -3.90 9.52
CA ARG A 213 -11.84 -5.27 10.05
C ARG A 213 -10.70 -5.29 11.07
N LYS A 214 -10.85 -6.04 12.17
CA LYS A 214 -9.80 -6.19 13.18
C LYS A 214 -8.52 -6.67 12.49
N LYS A 215 -7.45 -5.88 12.59
CA LYS A 215 -6.12 -6.31 12.14
C LYS A 215 -5.49 -7.10 13.27
N PHE A 216 -5.29 -8.39 13.09
CA PHE A 216 -4.38 -9.12 13.97
C PHE A 216 -2.96 -8.67 13.65
N SER A 217 -2.35 -7.94 14.59
CA SER A 217 -0.91 -7.74 14.59
C SER A 217 -0.26 -9.13 14.72
N LYS A 218 0.53 -9.54 13.71
CA LYS A 218 1.35 -10.74 13.81
C LYS A 218 2.61 -10.36 14.60
N PRO A 219 2.87 -10.96 15.77
CA PRO A 219 4.20 -10.89 16.34
C PRO A 219 5.19 -11.47 15.33
N LYS A 220 6.41 -10.92 15.26
CA LYS A 220 7.49 -11.47 14.42
C LYS A 220 7.97 -12.77 15.06
N HIS A 221 7.26 -13.87 14.83
CA HIS A 221 7.74 -15.19 15.20
C HIS A 221 8.75 -15.68 14.15
N PRO A 222 9.76 -16.47 14.54
CA PRO A 222 10.65 -17.13 13.59
C PRO A 222 9.84 -17.97 12.59
N VAL A 223 10.33 -18.05 11.36
CA VAL A 223 9.69 -18.80 10.28
C VAL A 223 9.61 -20.27 10.70
N GLY A 224 8.40 -20.77 10.98
CA GLY A 224 8.18 -22.19 11.27
C GLY A 224 8.50 -23.07 10.05
N ILE A 225 8.53 -24.39 10.24
CA ILE A 225 8.74 -25.35 9.15
C ILE A 225 7.70 -25.18 8.02
N ARG A 226 8.12 -25.42 6.78
CA ARG A 226 7.28 -25.33 5.58
C ARG A 226 7.40 -26.62 4.78
N ALA A 227 6.26 -27.27 4.56
CA ALA A 227 6.15 -28.40 3.66
C ALA A 227 6.32 -27.97 2.20
N SER A 228 6.80 -28.89 1.37
CA SER A 228 6.83 -28.78 -0.09
C SER A 228 5.66 -29.47 -0.78
N ALA A 229 4.96 -30.38 -0.09
CA ALA A 229 3.79 -31.09 -0.60
C ALA A 229 2.74 -31.38 0.50
N CYS A 230 1.49 -31.63 0.08
CA CYS A 230 0.44 -32.11 0.96
C CYS A 230 0.88 -33.38 1.70
N HIS A 231 0.43 -33.50 2.94
CA HIS A 231 0.66 -34.64 3.81
C HIS A 231 2.11 -34.93 4.21
N GLN A 232 3.06 -34.02 3.94
CA GLN A 232 4.44 -34.15 4.41
C GLN A 232 4.59 -33.83 5.89
N PHE A 233 3.92 -32.78 6.37
CA PHE A 233 3.97 -32.35 7.76
C PHE A 233 2.55 -32.08 8.26
N TRP A 234 2.15 -32.77 9.32
CA TRP A 234 0.91 -32.53 10.03
C TRP A 234 1.20 -31.83 11.36
N HIS A 235 0.35 -30.90 11.75
CA HIS A 235 0.45 -30.20 13.02
C HIS A 235 -0.77 -30.48 13.87
N ALA A 236 -0.58 -31.02 15.07
CA ALA A 236 -1.65 -31.24 16.03
C ALA A 236 -1.47 -30.36 17.26
N ASP A 237 -2.57 -29.79 17.76
CA ASP A 237 -2.61 -28.97 18.97
C ASP A 237 -4.04 -28.96 19.54
N ILE A 238 -4.13 -28.62 20.82
CA ILE A 238 -5.36 -28.53 21.59
C ILE A 238 -5.61 -27.08 22.00
N THR A 239 -6.86 -26.63 21.90
CA THR A 239 -7.25 -25.30 22.38
C THR A 239 -8.50 -25.35 23.23
N ILE A 240 -8.56 -24.47 24.23
CA ILE A 240 -9.65 -24.42 25.19
C ILE A 240 -10.67 -23.35 24.78
N PHE A 241 -11.93 -23.75 24.62
CA PHE A 241 -13.09 -22.86 24.53
C PHE A 241 -13.88 -22.94 25.84
N LYS A 242 -14.28 -21.80 26.41
CA LYS A 242 -15.05 -21.76 27.66
C LYS A 242 -16.50 -21.42 27.36
N LEU A 243 -17.42 -22.27 27.82
CA LEU A 243 -18.85 -22.06 27.72
C LEU A 243 -19.47 -22.24 29.10
N ASN A 244 -20.16 -21.23 29.63
CA ASN A 244 -20.83 -21.28 30.94
C ASN A 244 -19.94 -21.83 32.08
N LYS A 245 -18.67 -21.36 32.14
CA LYS A 245 -17.62 -21.82 33.08
C LYS A 245 -17.12 -23.26 32.88
N VAL A 246 -17.68 -24.01 31.94
CA VAL A 246 -17.18 -25.32 31.52
C VAL A 246 -16.12 -25.15 30.44
N LYS A 247 -15.03 -25.93 30.54
CA LYS A 247 -13.97 -25.98 29.53
C LYS A 247 -14.29 -27.06 28.50
N TYR A 248 -14.24 -26.68 27.24
CA TYR A 248 -14.27 -27.58 26.09
C TYR A 248 -12.91 -27.54 25.42
N TYR A 249 -12.36 -28.72 25.16
CA TYR A 249 -11.09 -28.94 24.51
C TYR A 249 -11.33 -29.25 23.05
N ILE A 250 -10.83 -28.40 22.16
CA ILE A 250 -10.94 -28.54 20.72
C ILE A 250 -9.58 -28.97 20.20
N TYR A 251 -9.54 -30.13 19.57
CA TYR A 251 -8.37 -30.71 18.94
C TYR A 251 -8.40 -30.37 17.46
N PHE A 252 -7.26 -29.96 16.92
CA PHE A 252 -7.09 -29.75 15.49
C PHE A 252 -5.88 -30.52 14.98
N LEU A 253 -6.03 -31.09 13.79
CA LEU A 253 -4.97 -31.66 12.98
C LEU A 253 -4.94 -30.89 11.65
N VAL A 254 -3.81 -30.26 11.36
CA VAL A 254 -3.65 -29.34 10.23
C VAL A 254 -2.54 -29.81 9.30
N ASP A 255 -2.83 -29.92 8.02
CA ASP A 255 -1.81 -30.14 7.00
C ASP A 255 -1.01 -28.86 6.76
N ASN A 256 0.33 -28.96 6.82
CA ASN A 256 1.19 -27.79 6.69
C ASN A 256 1.07 -27.17 5.30
N PHE A 257 1.12 -27.94 4.21
CA PHE A 257 1.21 -27.37 2.87
C PHE A 257 -0.07 -26.64 2.47
N SER A 258 -1.21 -27.32 2.58
CA SER A 258 -2.54 -26.81 2.23
C SER A 258 -3.12 -25.83 3.25
N ARG A 259 -2.57 -25.79 4.48
CA ARG A 259 -3.15 -25.07 5.63
C ARG A 259 -4.51 -25.60 6.06
N GLY A 260 -4.93 -26.76 5.56
CA GLY A 260 -6.24 -27.34 5.77
C GLY A 260 -6.36 -28.08 7.09
N ILE A 261 -7.53 -27.96 7.72
CA ILE A 261 -7.89 -28.77 8.88
C ILE A 261 -8.29 -30.14 8.37
N ILE A 262 -7.42 -31.14 8.54
CA ILE A 262 -7.65 -32.51 8.07
C ILE A 262 -8.31 -33.40 9.14
N GLY A 263 -8.32 -32.96 10.39
CA GLY A 263 -9.04 -33.61 11.49
C GLY A 263 -9.36 -32.63 12.61
N TYR A 264 -10.48 -32.84 13.29
CA TYR A 264 -10.85 -32.08 14.49
C TYR A 264 -11.80 -32.86 15.39
N ARG A 265 -11.75 -32.58 16.69
CA ARG A 265 -12.62 -33.18 17.73
C ARG A 265 -12.90 -32.18 18.84
N ILE A 266 -14.02 -32.34 19.55
CA ILE A 266 -14.34 -31.60 20.78
C ILE A 266 -14.51 -32.60 21.91
N SER A 267 -13.96 -32.30 23.09
CA SER A 267 -14.16 -33.08 24.31
C SER A 267 -14.30 -32.18 25.54
N LYS A 268 -15.00 -32.66 26.58
CA LYS A 268 -15.05 -32.01 27.90
C LYS A 268 -13.81 -32.28 28.74
N LYS A 269 -13.02 -33.29 28.39
CA LYS A 269 -11.81 -33.69 29.11
C LYS A 269 -10.63 -33.75 28.14
N GLN A 270 -9.48 -33.27 28.60
CA GLN A 270 -8.22 -33.44 27.90
C GLN A 270 -7.84 -34.94 27.95
N SER A 271 -7.85 -35.60 26.80
CA SER A 271 -7.60 -37.03 26.66
C SER A 271 -6.72 -37.35 25.46
N GLY A 272 -5.70 -38.19 25.66
CA GLY A 272 -4.88 -38.74 24.58
C GLY A 272 -5.63 -39.74 23.68
N ILE A 273 -6.72 -40.33 24.18
CA ILE A 273 -7.60 -41.21 23.38
C ILE A 273 -8.25 -40.41 22.24
N THR A 274 -8.71 -39.19 22.54
CA THR A 274 -9.31 -38.31 21.52
C THR A 274 -8.31 -37.91 20.43
N VAL A 275 -7.03 -37.72 20.80
CA VAL A 275 -5.95 -37.46 19.84
C VAL A 275 -5.71 -38.70 18.97
N ARG A 276 -5.64 -39.88 19.59
CA ARG A 276 -5.49 -41.17 18.88
C ARG A 276 -6.61 -41.39 17.87
N GLU A 277 -7.86 -41.21 18.26
CA GLU A 277 -9.02 -41.40 17.36
C GLU A 277 -8.98 -40.43 16.18
N MET A 278 -8.75 -39.14 16.44
CA MET A 278 -8.61 -38.12 15.40
C MET A 278 -7.47 -38.45 14.42
N LEU A 279 -6.32 -38.90 14.93
CA LEU A 279 -5.18 -39.30 14.10
C LEU A 279 -5.51 -40.54 13.28
N SER A 280 -6.10 -41.57 13.90
CA SER A 280 -6.45 -42.83 13.23
C SER A 280 -7.40 -42.58 12.04
N GLU A 281 -8.43 -41.74 12.22
CA GLU A 281 -9.35 -41.38 11.14
C GLU A 281 -8.67 -40.58 10.03
N ALA A 282 -7.81 -39.61 10.39
CA ALA A 282 -7.11 -38.81 9.40
C ALA A 282 -6.11 -39.64 8.58
N ILE A 283 -5.40 -40.56 9.24
CA ILE A 283 -4.51 -41.53 8.61
C ILE A 283 -5.29 -42.41 7.63
N GLN A 284 -6.40 -43.00 8.07
CA GLN A 284 -7.22 -43.86 7.22
C GLN A 284 -7.78 -43.11 6.02
N LYS A 285 -8.14 -41.83 6.19
CA LYS A 285 -8.73 -41.02 5.13
C LYS A 285 -7.72 -40.52 4.09
N HIS A 286 -6.51 -40.18 4.54
CA HIS A 286 -5.52 -39.48 3.71
C HIS A 286 -4.33 -40.33 3.30
N GLU A 287 -4.14 -41.49 3.93
CA GLU A 287 -3.10 -42.48 3.63
C GLU A 287 -1.72 -41.84 3.37
N PRO A 288 -1.20 -41.01 4.30
CA PRO A 288 0.05 -40.31 4.08
C PRO A 288 1.23 -41.30 3.97
N LEU A 289 2.22 -40.95 3.16
CA LEU A 289 3.46 -41.73 3.05
C LEU A 289 4.59 -40.98 3.76
N ASN A 290 5.11 -41.56 4.85
CA ASN A 290 6.21 -40.99 5.64
C ASN A 290 5.95 -39.55 6.13
N ALA A 291 4.74 -39.25 6.59
CA ALA A 291 4.42 -37.95 7.17
C ALA A 291 5.15 -37.70 8.50
N CYS A 292 5.37 -36.43 8.81
CA CYS A 292 5.86 -36.00 10.12
C CYS A 292 4.74 -35.32 10.91
N LEU A 293 4.32 -35.92 12.02
CA LEU A 293 3.40 -35.34 12.99
C LEU A 293 4.16 -34.43 13.96
N ILE A 294 3.89 -33.13 13.89
CA ILE A 294 4.45 -32.12 14.77
C ILE A 294 3.44 -31.81 15.87
N VAL A 295 3.86 -32.00 17.12
CA VAL A 295 3.07 -31.74 18.33
C VAL A 295 3.86 -30.88 19.31
N ASP A 296 3.20 -30.34 20.32
CA ASP A 296 3.87 -29.78 21.48
C ASP A 296 4.27 -30.87 22.50
N GLY A 297 4.86 -30.44 23.62
CA GLY A 297 5.24 -31.33 24.73
C GLY A 297 4.09 -31.74 25.65
N GLY A 298 2.83 -31.47 25.28
CA GLY A 298 1.66 -31.76 26.11
C GLY A 298 1.45 -33.26 26.35
N SER A 299 0.91 -33.62 27.51
CA SER A 299 0.67 -35.02 27.88
C SER A 299 -0.43 -35.67 27.03
N GLU A 300 -1.33 -34.89 26.44
CA GLU A 300 -2.35 -35.34 25.50
C GLU A 300 -1.76 -35.84 24.17
N ASN A 301 -0.59 -35.33 23.77
CA ASN A 301 0.11 -35.72 22.55
C ASN A 301 1.21 -36.74 22.81
N ASN A 302 1.79 -36.74 24.02
CA ASN A 302 2.89 -37.59 24.44
C ASN A 302 2.42 -38.60 25.50
N ASN A 303 1.69 -39.63 25.07
CA ASN A 303 1.19 -40.71 25.92
C ASN A 303 1.09 -42.04 25.17
N GLN A 304 0.93 -43.12 25.93
CA GLN A 304 0.87 -44.49 25.43
C GLN A 304 -0.19 -44.71 24.34
N ASN A 305 -1.35 -44.04 24.41
CA ASN A 305 -2.40 -44.24 23.38
C ASN A 305 -1.95 -43.76 22.00
N VAL A 306 -1.30 -42.60 21.96
CA VAL A 306 -0.74 -42.04 20.71
C VAL A 306 0.47 -42.86 20.29
N ASP A 307 1.35 -43.22 21.23
CA ASP A 307 2.55 -44.01 20.95
C ASP A 307 2.19 -45.35 20.30
N SER A 308 1.22 -46.08 20.86
CA SER A 308 0.78 -47.37 20.30
C SER A 308 0.26 -47.27 18.88
N LEU A 309 -0.48 -46.20 18.53
CA LEU A 309 -0.95 -45.99 17.16
C LEU A 309 0.21 -45.74 16.20
N LEU A 310 1.18 -44.92 16.59
CA LEU A 310 2.33 -44.60 15.76
C LEU A 310 3.26 -45.80 15.58
N PHE A 311 3.42 -46.64 16.61
CA PHE A 311 4.18 -47.89 16.51
C PHE A 311 3.54 -48.91 15.57
N GLN A 312 2.21 -48.90 15.44
CA GLN A 312 1.50 -49.76 14.49
C GLN A 312 1.67 -49.30 13.03
N GLN A 313 2.13 -48.06 12.79
CA GLN A 313 2.25 -47.47 11.46
C GLN A 313 3.57 -46.71 11.22
N PRO A 314 4.73 -47.38 11.37
CA PRO A 314 6.05 -46.74 11.37
C PRO A 314 6.45 -46.09 10.03
N ASP A 315 5.90 -46.60 8.91
CA ASP A 315 6.17 -46.11 7.55
C ASP A 315 5.16 -45.05 7.07
N THR A 316 4.09 -44.85 7.85
CA THR A 316 3.01 -43.91 7.54
C THR A 316 3.28 -42.55 8.16
N ILE A 317 3.58 -42.52 9.47
CA ILE A 317 3.71 -41.27 10.21
C ILE A 317 4.70 -41.35 11.37
N LYS A 318 5.55 -40.33 11.52
CA LYS A 318 6.56 -40.22 12.58
C LYS A 318 6.32 -38.95 13.39
N ARG A 319 6.39 -39.04 14.72
CA ARG A 319 6.18 -37.89 15.60
C ARG A 319 7.46 -37.10 15.84
N LEU A 320 7.35 -35.78 15.86
CA LEU A 320 8.38 -34.81 16.23
C LEU A 320 7.81 -33.80 17.25
N ILE A 321 8.48 -33.62 18.37
CA ILE A 321 8.08 -32.68 19.42
C ILE A 321 8.72 -31.31 19.17
N ALA A 322 7.88 -30.27 19.04
CA ALA A 322 8.32 -28.90 18.83
C ALA A 322 9.18 -28.40 20.00
N LYS A 323 10.25 -27.66 19.70
CA LYS A 323 11.29 -27.17 20.63
C LYS A 323 12.09 -28.23 21.39
N LYS A 324 11.85 -29.52 21.12
CA LYS A 324 12.62 -30.63 21.68
C LYS A 324 13.35 -31.40 20.58
N ASP A 325 12.59 -31.95 19.63
CA ASP A 325 13.13 -32.71 18.50
C ASP A 325 13.40 -31.79 17.29
N ILE A 326 12.69 -30.67 17.20
CA ILE A 326 12.89 -29.64 16.17
C ILE A 326 12.98 -28.24 16.80
N ALA A 327 13.81 -27.36 16.23
CA ALA A 327 13.94 -25.97 16.71
C ALA A 327 12.68 -25.11 16.43
N PHE A 328 11.83 -25.53 15.49
CA PHE A 328 10.64 -24.79 15.09
C PHE A 328 9.48 -24.95 16.08
N SER A 329 8.65 -23.91 16.21
CA SER A 329 7.41 -23.98 17.00
C SER A 329 6.24 -24.58 16.21
N ASN A 330 5.19 -24.98 16.92
CA ASN A 330 3.95 -25.51 16.35
C ASN A 330 3.02 -24.40 15.80
N SER A 331 3.61 -23.37 15.18
CA SER A 331 2.93 -22.13 14.79
C SER A 331 1.79 -22.29 13.78
N MET A 332 1.74 -23.39 13.02
CA MET A 332 0.72 -23.60 12.00
C MET A 332 -0.65 -23.85 12.60
N VAL A 333 -0.76 -24.84 13.46
CA VAL A 333 -2.02 -25.16 14.14
C VAL A 333 -2.38 -24.07 15.16
N GLU A 334 -1.41 -23.43 15.82
CA GLU A 334 -1.67 -22.25 16.66
C GLU A 334 -2.36 -21.11 15.88
N ALA A 335 -1.96 -20.88 14.63
CA ALA A 335 -2.59 -19.88 13.77
C ALA A 335 -4.04 -20.27 13.42
N VAL A 336 -4.29 -21.55 13.15
CA VAL A 336 -5.65 -22.08 12.93
C VAL A 336 -6.51 -21.93 14.18
N ASN A 337 -5.99 -22.32 15.36
CA ASN A 337 -6.65 -22.15 16.65
C ASN A 337 -7.10 -20.71 16.87
N LYS A 338 -6.21 -19.76 16.56
CA LYS A 338 -6.49 -18.33 16.67
C LYS A 338 -7.58 -17.88 15.70
N ILE A 339 -7.55 -18.35 14.46
CA ILE A 339 -8.55 -18.01 13.43
C ILE A 339 -9.91 -18.58 13.85
N ILE A 340 -10.03 -19.89 14.07
CA ILE A 340 -11.31 -20.52 14.39
C ILE A 340 -11.93 -19.91 15.64
N LYS A 341 -11.15 -19.66 16.69
CA LYS A 341 -11.69 -19.06 17.92
C LYS A 341 -12.10 -17.60 17.74
N ASN A 342 -11.21 -16.75 17.24
CA ASN A 342 -11.47 -15.31 17.26
C ASN A 342 -12.32 -14.83 16.10
N ASP A 343 -12.15 -15.43 14.92
CA ASP A 343 -12.86 -14.99 13.73
C ASP A 343 -14.25 -15.65 13.67
N TYR A 344 -14.39 -16.90 14.13
CA TYR A 344 -15.65 -17.65 14.08
C TYR A 344 -16.30 -17.78 15.46
N LEU A 345 -15.79 -18.65 16.34
CA LEU A 345 -16.53 -19.09 17.54
C LEU A 345 -16.87 -17.94 18.51
N TYR A 346 -15.93 -17.03 18.80
CA TYR A 346 -16.18 -15.88 19.68
C TYR A 346 -17.04 -14.79 19.02
N ALA A 347 -17.21 -14.82 17.70
CA ALA A 347 -18.14 -13.93 17.01
C ALA A 347 -19.58 -14.46 17.05
N LEU A 348 -19.79 -15.70 17.47
CA LEU A 348 -21.09 -16.37 17.55
C LEU A 348 -21.58 -16.39 19.00
N ASN A 349 -22.89 -16.21 19.20
CA ASN A 349 -23.53 -16.30 20.51
C ASN A 349 -23.83 -17.77 20.88
N ILE A 350 -22.78 -18.55 21.10
CA ILE A 350 -22.87 -19.98 21.44
C ILE A 350 -23.34 -20.11 22.90
N THR A 351 -24.47 -20.78 23.12
CA THR A 351 -25.09 -20.95 24.45
C THR A 351 -25.16 -22.39 24.93
N SER A 352 -24.96 -23.36 24.04
CA SER A 352 -25.03 -24.80 24.35
C SER A 352 -23.90 -25.59 23.70
N GLU A 353 -23.64 -26.79 24.21
CA GLU A 353 -22.66 -27.72 23.64
C GLU A 353 -23.02 -28.14 22.21
N LYS A 354 -24.31 -28.39 21.95
CA LYS A 354 -24.79 -28.70 20.60
C LYS A 354 -24.46 -27.56 19.62
N GLN A 355 -24.74 -26.32 20.01
CA GLN A 355 -24.40 -25.13 19.21
C GLN A 355 -22.89 -24.98 19.02
N LEU A 356 -22.07 -25.34 20.02
CA LEU A 356 -20.62 -25.31 19.89
C LEU A 356 -20.14 -26.29 18.82
N THR A 357 -20.66 -27.52 18.81
CA THR A 357 -20.35 -28.53 17.80
C THR A 357 -20.76 -28.08 16.40
N GLU A 358 -22.01 -27.62 16.22
CA GLU A 358 -22.52 -27.12 14.94
C GLU A 358 -21.72 -25.90 14.45
N SER A 359 -21.38 -24.97 15.36
CA SER A 359 -20.58 -23.78 15.02
C SER A 359 -19.15 -24.15 14.63
N LEU A 360 -18.55 -25.16 15.27
CA LEU A 360 -17.23 -25.63 14.90
C LEU A 360 -17.25 -26.31 13.53
N GLU A 361 -18.23 -27.17 13.26
CA GLU A 361 -18.40 -27.81 11.95
C GLU A 361 -18.56 -26.77 10.84
N PHE A 362 -19.43 -25.77 11.05
CA PHE A 362 -19.56 -24.63 10.16
C PHE A 362 -18.23 -23.90 9.94
N ALA A 363 -17.51 -23.58 11.02
CA ALA A 363 -16.25 -22.86 10.94
C ALA A 363 -15.18 -23.65 10.17
N VAL A 364 -15.07 -24.95 10.40
CA VAL A 364 -14.12 -25.82 9.69
C VAL A 364 -14.49 -25.94 8.20
N ASN A 365 -15.77 -26.14 7.89
CA ASN A 365 -16.25 -26.22 6.52
C ASN A 365 -16.01 -24.92 5.76
N ASP A 366 -16.38 -23.77 6.33
CA ASP A 366 -16.12 -22.46 5.72
C ASP A 366 -14.62 -22.22 5.53
N TYR A 367 -13.80 -22.51 6.55
CA TYR A 367 -12.35 -22.34 6.51
C TYR A 367 -11.67 -23.19 5.41
N ASN A 368 -12.07 -24.45 5.26
CA ASN A 368 -11.45 -25.41 4.34
C ASN A 368 -11.99 -25.32 2.91
N ASN A 369 -13.31 -25.14 2.76
CA ASN A 369 -13.99 -25.36 1.47
C ASN A 369 -14.40 -24.06 0.78
N ILE A 370 -14.67 -22.99 1.54
CA ILE A 370 -15.26 -21.76 0.99
C ILE A 370 -14.27 -20.60 1.02
N ARG A 371 -13.58 -20.40 2.15
CA ARG A 371 -12.68 -19.27 2.39
C ARG A 371 -11.37 -19.43 1.62
N PRO A 372 -11.01 -18.51 0.72
CA PRO A 372 -9.71 -18.53 0.07
C PRO A 372 -8.62 -17.91 0.98
N HIS A 373 -7.39 -18.40 0.89
CA HIS A 373 -6.29 -18.00 1.78
C HIS A 373 -5.14 -17.37 1.00
N ASP A 374 -4.72 -16.20 1.46
CA ASP A 374 -3.63 -15.44 0.84
C ASP A 374 -2.28 -16.22 0.87
N SER A 375 -2.02 -16.97 1.93
CA SER A 375 -0.79 -17.76 2.10
C SER A 375 -0.64 -18.94 1.14
N ILE A 376 -1.73 -19.37 0.50
CA ILE A 376 -1.75 -20.43 -0.52
C ILE A 376 -2.23 -19.88 -1.87
N GLY A 377 -1.96 -18.59 -2.11
CA GLY A 377 -2.16 -17.95 -3.41
C GLY A 377 -3.62 -17.65 -3.76
N GLY A 378 -4.52 -17.58 -2.78
CA GLY A 378 -5.94 -17.33 -3.01
C GLY A 378 -6.75 -18.59 -3.31
N ASN A 379 -6.21 -19.77 -3.02
CA ASN A 379 -6.96 -21.03 -3.04
C ASN A 379 -7.60 -21.30 -1.68
N THR A 380 -8.63 -22.15 -1.65
CA THR A 380 -9.11 -22.76 -0.41
C THR A 380 -8.18 -23.92 -0.01
N PRO A 381 -8.10 -24.28 1.28
CA PRO A 381 -7.30 -25.42 1.70
C PRO A 381 -7.70 -26.72 1.00
N PHE A 382 -9.00 -26.94 0.78
CA PHE A 382 -9.50 -28.09 0.05
C PHE A 382 -8.99 -28.14 -1.40
N GLN A 383 -8.99 -27.00 -2.12
CA GLN A 383 -8.43 -26.93 -3.47
C GLN A 383 -6.95 -27.36 -3.50
N VAL A 384 -6.16 -27.01 -2.48
CA VAL A 384 -4.76 -27.42 -2.41
C VAL A 384 -4.63 -28.90 -2.07
N LEU A 385 -5.42 -29.42 -1.13
CA LEU A 385 -5.45 -30.84 -0.79
C LEU A 385 -5.85 -31.72 -1.99
N SER A 386 -6.85 -31.29 -2.77
CA SER A 386 -7.34 -32.02 -3.94
C SER A 386 -6.56 -31.73 -5.22
N ASN A 387 -5.45 -30.98 -5.14
CA ASN A 387 -4.66 -30.51 -6.28
C ASN A 387 -5.49 -29.81 -7.39
N ASN A 388 -6.58 -29.16 -7.00
CA ASN A 388 -7.46 -28.39 -7.90
C ASN A 388 -7.19 -26.89 -7.72
N LEU A 389 -5.99 -26.47 -8.14
CA LEU A 389 -5.50 -25.11 -7.94
C LEU A 389 -6.11 -24.14 -8.95
N THR A 390 -6.35 -22.92 -8.50
CA THR A 390 -6.77 -21.82 -9.37
C THR A 390 -5.66 -21.47 -10.37
N ASP A 391 -6.02 -21.32 -11.64
CA ASP A 391 -5.09 -20.91 -12.70
C ASP A 391 -4.65 -19.45 -12.51
N LYS A 392 -3.37 -19.29 -12.13
CA LYS A 392 -2.76 -17.99 -11.86
C LYS A 392 -2.60 -17.14 -13.13
N GLU A 393 -2.32 -17.75 -14.27
CA GLU A 393 -2.16 -17.00 -15.53
C GLU A 393 -3.52 -16.55 -16.06
N ALA A 394 -4.56 -17.40 -15.93
CA ALA A 394 -5.93 -16.98 -16.22
C ALA A 394 -6.37 -15.78 -15.35
N LEU A 395 -6.14 -15.82 -14.03
CA LEU A 395 -6.45 -14.70 -13.15
C LEU A 395 -5.68 -13.42 -13.52
N LYS A 396 -4.41 -13.55 -13.93
CA LYS A 396 -3.58 -12.42 -14.37
C LYS A 396 -4.12 -11.81 -15.66
N LEU A 397 -4.53 -12.64 -16.61
CA LEU A 397 -5.17 -12.20 -17.85
C LEU A 397 -6.51 -11.51 -17.58
N GLN A 398 -7.35 -12.07 -16.70
CA GLN A 398 -8.61 -11.45 -16.28
C GLN A 398 -8.40 -10.07 -15.63
N ARG A 399 -7.39 -9.93 -14.76
CA ARG A 399 -7.01 -8.64 -14.17
C ARG A 399 -6.54 -7.63 -15.21
N ALA A 400 -5.76 -8.07 -16.20
CA ALA A 400 -5.30 -7.22 -17.30
C ALA A 400 -6.49 -6.74 -18.17
N LYS A 401 -7.39 -7.66 -18.53
CA LYS A 401 -8.62 -7.37 -19.27
C LYS A 401 -9.50 -6.37 -18.52
N ALA A 402 -9.79 -6.63 -17.25
CA ALA A 402 -10.60 -5.75 -16.42
C ALA A 402 -9.96 -4.36 -16.26
N ARG A 403 -8.62 -4.27 -16.19
CA ARG A 403 -7.92 -2.97 -16.18
C ARG A 403 -8.15 -2.18 -17.47
N THR A 404 -8.05 -2.83 -18.63
CA THR A 404 -8.29 -2.18 -19.94
C THR A 404 -9.74 -1.71 -20.06
N GLU A 405 -10.69 -2.54 -19.64
CA GLU A 405 -12.12 -2.21 -19.60
C GLU A 405 -12.41 -1.01 -18.67
N ARG A 406 -11.84 -0.99 -17.46
CA ARG A 406 -11.92 0.16 -16.54
C ARG A 406 -11.39 1.43 -17.17
N ILE A 407 -10.20 1.40 -17.77
CA ILE A 407 -9.60 2.59 -18.40
C ILE A 407 -10.52 3.11 -19.50
N THR A 408 -11.08 2.21 -20.30
CA THR A 408 -11.99 2.55 -21.40
C THR A 408 -13.27 3.17 -20.86
N ALA A 409 -13.92 2.53 -19.88
CA ALA A 409 -15.13 3.02 -19.25
C ALA A 409 -14.92 4.38 -18.56
N ASN A 410 -13.83 4.53 -17.82
CA ASN A 410 -13.51 5.77 -17.09
C ASN A 410 -13.18 6.94 -18.04
N ARG A 411 -12.61 6.66 -19.22
CA ARG A 411 -12.33 7.67 -20.27
C ARG A 411 -13.57 8.06 -21.06
N LYS A 412 -14.54 7.16 -21.26
CA LYS A 412 -15.84 7.42 -21.91
C LYS A 412 -16.78 8.30 -21.08
N ASN A 413 -16.33 8.80 -19.92
CA ASN A 413 -17.12 9.65 -19.07
C ASN A 413 -17.37 11.04 -19.71
N ASN A 414 -18.64 11.42 -19.85
CA ASN A 414 -19.07 12.70 -20.45
C ASN A 414 -19.11 13.87 -19.47
N CYS A 415 -18.44 13.78 -18.31
CA CYS A 415 -18.42 14.85 -17.32
C CYS A 415 -17.80 16.15 -17.89
N ARG A 416 -18.65 17.16 -18.10
CA ARG A 416 -18.26 18.48 -18.64
C ARG A 416 -17.27 19.25 -17.74
N LYS A 417 -17.25 18.97 -16.43
CA LYS A 417 -16.30 19.56 -15.47
C LYS A 417 -14.90 18.94 -15.51
N CYS A 418 -14.74 17.82 -16.21
CA CYS A 418 -13.49 17.07 -16.32
C CYS A 418 -12.77 17.31 -17.66
N SER A 419 -13.28 18.19 -18.51
CA SER A 419 -12.79 18.48 -19.85
C SER A 419 -11.60 19.42 -19.87
#